data_AF-A0A1G3VXR1-F1
#
_entry.id   AF-A0A1G3VXR1-F1
#
_cell.length_a   1.000
_cell.length_b   1.000
_cell.length_c   1.000
_cell.angle_alpha   90.00
_cell.angle_beta   90.00
_cell.angle_gamma   90.00
#
_symmetry.space_group_name_H-M   'P 1'
#
loop_
_entity.id
_entity.type
_entity.pdbx_description
1 polymer ?
#
loop_
_entity_poly.entity_id
_entity_poly.type
_entity_poly.pdbx_seq_one_letter_code
_entity_poly.pdbx_strand_id
1 'polypeptide(L)'
;MDESILVNMIVELRRGTQIISVLSQLEKNQYGYSLLQSLDGKGVKMEAGTLYPLLRRLESQGLLSSEWDTTESRPRKYYVLSQEGKQILKQLKEEWKEIVREMNSLIVEDK
;
A
#
# COMPACT_ATOMS: atom_id res chain seq x y z
N MET A 1 -25.61 16.80 -8.35
CA MET A 1 -24.68 16.34 -7.30
C MET A 1 -23.31 16.79 -7.73
N ASP A 2 -22.58 17.50 -6.87
CA ASP A 2 -21.25 18.00 -7.24
C ASP A 2 -20.31 16.80 -7.40
N GLU A 3 -19.94 16.50 -8.64
CA GLU A 3 -19.05 15.41 -9.00
C GLU A 3 -17.70 15.52 -8.27
N SER A 4 -17.27 16.74 -7.92
CA SER A 4 -16.05 16.97 -7.16
C SER A 4 -16.12 16.44 -5.72
N ILE A 5 -17.29 16.50 -5.07
CA ILE A 5 -17.47 16.00 -3.71
C ILE A 5 -17.28 14.49 -3.67
N LEU A 6 -17.93 13.77 -4.60
CA LEU A 6 -17.83 12.31 -4.70
C LEU A 6 -16.38 11.88 -4.98
N VAL A 7 -15.71 12.55 -5.93
CA VAL A 7 -14.30 12.26 -6.25
C VAL A 7 -13.41 12.44 -5.03
N ASN A 8 -13.57 13.53 -4.28
CA ASN A 8 -12.79 13.77 -3.06
C ASN A 8 -13.04 12.68 -2.00
N MET A 9 -14.29 12.28 -1.78
CA MET A 9 -14.63 11.21 -0.82
C MET A 9 -13.99 9.86 -1.22
N ILE A 10 -14.01 9.51 -2.52
CA ILE A 10 -13.35 8.29 -3.02
C ILE A 10 -11.83 8.37 -2.82
N VAL A 11 -11.22 9.54 -3.00
CA VAL A 11 -9.79 9.74 -2.76
C VAL A 11 -9.44 9.51 -1.30
N GLU A 12 -10.25 9.99 -0.34
CA GLU A 12 -10.00 9.75 1.08
C GLU A 12 -10.12 8.25 1.45
N LEU A 13 -11.11 7.54 0.92
CA LEU A 13 -11.22 6.08 1.08
C LEU A 13 -9.95 5.35 0.57
N ARG A 14 -9.43 5.78 -0.59
CA ARG A 14 -8.20 5.21 -1.15
C ARG A 14 -6.97 5.57 -0.32
N ARG A 15 -6.87 6.79 0.21
CA ARG A 15 -5.75 7.20 1.09
C ARG A 15 -5.67 6.33 2.33
N GLY A 16 -6.80 5.98 2.93
CA GLY A 16 -6.87 5.09 4.10
C GLY A 16 -6.26 3.70 3.89
N THR A 17 -6.19 3.22 2.64
CA THR A 17 -5.74 1.85 2.31
C THR A 17 -4.34 1.79 1.68
N GLN A 18 -3.64 2.92 1.52
CA GLN A 18 -2.34 2.96 0.84
C GLN A 18 -1.25 2.16 1.56
N ILE A 19 -1.23 2.19 2.90
CA ILE A 19 -0.21 1.50 3.70
C ILE A 19 -0.34 -0.02 3.53
N ILE A 20 -1.52 -0.57 3.79
CA ILE A 20 -1.75 -2.02 3.64
C ILE A 20 -1.54 -2.47 2.19
N SER A 21 -1.90 -1.63 1.21
CA SER A 21 -1.64 -1.90 -0.21
C SER A 21 -0.15 -2.03 -0.49
N VAL A 22 0.67 -1.07 -0.06
CA VAL A 22 2.13 -1.10 -0.27
C VAL A 22 2.78 -2.27 0.47
N LEU A 23 2.50 -2.42 1.77
CA LEU A 23 3.10 -3.50 2.56
C LEU A 23 2.75 -4.89 1.97
N SER A 24 1.52 -5.08 1.50
CA SER A 24 1.08 -6.36 0.91
C SER A 24 1.82 -6.77 -0.37
N GLN A 25 2.48 -5.83 -1.06
CA GLN A 25 3.25 -6.13 -2.27
C GLN A 25 4.74 -6.37 -1.97
N LEU A 26 5.20 -6.03 -0.76
CA LEU A 26 6.61 -6.11 -0.34
C LEU A 26 6.95 -7.38 0.46
N GLU A 27 6.10 -8.41 0.41
CA GLU A 27 6.46 -9.77 0.85
C GLU A 27 7.59 -10.36 -0.01
N LYS A 28 7.81 -9.79 -1.20
CA LYS A 28 8.94 -10.07 -2.10
C LYS A 28 9.68 -8.75 -2.40
N ASN A 29 10.97 -8.85 -2.73
CA ASN A 29 11.78 -7.68 -3.09
C ASN A 29 11.21 -6.97 -4.31
N GLN A 30 10.96 -5.65 -4.20
CA GLN A 30 10.55 -4.81 -5.33
C GLN A 30 11.23 -3.45 -5.29
N TYR A 31 11.54 -2.89 -6.46
CA TYR A 31 11.94 -1.48 -6.58
C TYR A 31 10.73 -0.61 -6.90
N GLY A 32 10.83 0.69 -6.62
CA GLY A 32 9.67 1.61 -6.64
C GLY A 32 8.80 1.54 -7.91
N TYR A 33 9.40 1.49 -9.10
CA TYR A 33 8.63 1.39 -10.34
C TYR A 33 7.93 0.03 -10.52
N SER A 34 8.59 -1.09 -10.19
CA SER A 34 7.95 -2.42 -10.22
C SER A 34 6.77 -2.54 -9.25
N LEU A 35 6.86 -1.85 -8.10
CA LEU A 35 5.79 -1.78 -7.12
C LEU A 35 4.60 -0.97 -7.64
N LEU A 36 4.83 0.17 -8.30
CA LEU A 36 3.76 0.93 -8.97
C LEU A 36 3.02 0.05 -9.99
N GLN A 37 3.76 -0.69 -10.82
CA GLN A 37 3.15 -1.60 -11.80
C GLN A 37 2.36 -2.74 -11.13
N SER A 38 2.86 -3.29 -10.02
CA SER A 38 2.20 -4.37 -9.30
C SER A 38 0.90 -3.92 -8.63
N LEU A 39 0.88 -2.70 -8.07
CA LEU A 39 -0.33 -2.07 -7.53
C LEU A 39 -1.33 -1.76 -8.64
N ASP A 40 -0.85 -1.21 -9.76
CA ASP A 40 -1.68 -0.86 -10.91
C ASP A 40 -2.38 -2.08 -11.51
N GLY A 41 -1.64 -3.19 -11.68
CA GLY A 41 -2.19 -4.47 -12.15
C GLY A 41 -3.27 -5.07 -11.25
N LYS A 42 -3.39 -4.59 -10.01
CA LYS A 42 -4.46 -4.96 -9.04
C LYS A 42 -5.54 -3.89 -8.90
N GLY A 43 -5.52 -2.85 -9.74
CA GLY A 43 -6.49 -1.75 -9.71
C GLY A 43 -6.18 -0.67 -8.67
N VAL A 44 -5.05 -0.74 -7.96
CA VAL A 44 -4.64 0.26 -6.96
C VAL A 44 -3.78 1.32 -7.64
N LYS A 45 -4.43 2.43 -8.03
CA LYS A 45 -3.74 3.59 -8.62
C LYS A 45 -2.96 4.34 -7.54
N MET A 46 -1.65 4.49 -7.73
CA MET A 46 -0.77 5.27 -6.86
C MET A 46 0.23 6.04 -7.71
N GLU A 47 0.50 7.29 -7.34
CA GLU A 47 1.49 8.11 -8.00
C GLU A 47 2.87 7.95 -7.36
N ALA A 48 3.93 8.15 -8.14
CA ALA A 48 5.31 8.14 -7.65
C ALA A 48 5.52 9.14 -6.49
N GLY A 49 4.92 10.33 -6.60
CA GLY A 49 4.98 11.37 -5.56
C GLY A 49 4.38 10.93 -4.21
N THR A 50 3.49 9.95 -4.21
CA THR A 50 2.91 9.34 -3.00
C THR A 50 3.74 8.15 -2.53
N LEU A 51 4.16 7.30 -3.46
CA LEU A 51 4.84 6.04 -3.12
C LEU A 51 6.21 6.28 -2.47
N TYR A 52 7.06 7.13 -3.05
CA TYR A 52 8.44 7.25 -2.57
C TYR A 52 8.56 7.85 -1.17
N PRO A 53 7.81 8.93 -0.81
CA PRO A 53 7.76 9.39 0.58
C PRO A 53 7.21 8.32 1.54
N LEU A 54 6.20 7.56 1.11
CA LEU A 54 5.64 6.48 1.91
C LEU A 54 6.68 5.37 2.18
N LEU A 55 7.42 4.93 1.16
CA LEU A 55 8.48 3.93 1.31
C LEU A 55 9.56 4.41 2.30
N ARG A 56 10.02 5.66 2.18
CA ARG A 56 11.00 6.26 3.10
C ARG A 56 10.48 6.28 4.54
N ARG A 57 9.20 6.63 4.73
CA ARG A 57 8.56 6.63 6.06
C ARG A 57 8.50 5.23 6.66
N LEU A 58 8.02 4.24 5.89
CA LEU A 58 7.90 2.86 6.36
C LEU A 58 9.28 2.24 6.66
N GLU A 59 10.30 2.57 5.88
CA GLU A 59 11.69 2.22 6.15
C GLU A 59 12.21 2.88 7.44
N SER A 60 11.98 4.18 7.65
CA SER A 60 12.38 4.87 8.89
C SER A 60 11.66 4.35 10.14
N GLN A 61 10.50 3.73 9.96
CA GLN A 61 9.73 3.06 11.02
C GLN A 61 10.20 1.62 11.26
N GLY A 62 11.21 1.13 10.54
CA GLY A 62 11.71 -0.24 10.68
C GLY A 62 10.83 -1.32 10.03
N LEU A 63 9.75 -0.94 9.35
CA LEU A 63 8.81 -1.88 8.72
C LEU A 63 9.36 -2.44 7.39
N LEU A 64 10.27 -1.71 6.75
CA LEU A 64 10.93 -2.12 5.52
C LEU A 64 12.44 -2.19 5.71
N SER A 65 13.06 -3.13 5.02
CA SER A 65 14.49 -3.16 4.75
C SER A 65 14.72 -2.85 3.28
N SER A 66 15.91 -2.35 2.94
CA SER A 66 16.26 -2.02 1.57
C SER A 66 17.70 -2.36 1.21
N GLU A 67 17.92 -2.55 -0.08
CA GLU A 67 19.23 -2.83 -0.64
C GLU A 67 19.37 -2.13 -2.00
N TRP A 68 20.57 -1.62 -2.27
CA TRP A 68 20.89 -1.06 -3.58
C TRP A 68 21.44 -2.16 -4.49
N ASP A 69 20.75 -2.39 -5.59
CA ASP A 69 21.26 -3.16 -6.71
C ASP A 69 22.00 -2.22 -7.66
N THR A 70 23.32 -2.39 -7.74
CA THR A 70 24.23 -1.61 -8.58
C THR A 70 24.74 -2.41 -9.78
N THR A 71 24.19 -3.60 -10.03
CA THR A 71 24.65 -4.49 -11.12
C THR A 71 24.20 -4.02 -12.50
N GLU A 72 23.12 -3.24 -12.57
CA GLU A 72 22.61 -2.62 -13.79
C GLU A 72 23.16 -1.20 -14.02
N SER A 73 23.04 -0.71 -15.27
CA SER A 73 23.47 0.64 -15.67
C SER A 73 22.79 1.78 -14.91
N ARG A 74 21.65 1.51 -14.27
CA ARG A 74 20.94 2.44 -13.40
C ARG A 74 20.69 1.76 -12.05
N PRO A 75 21.41 2.16 -10.98
CA PRO A 75 21.20 1.59 -9.66
C PRO A 75 19.75 1.69 -9.21
N ARG A 76 19.22 0.61 -8.64
CA ARG A 76 17.85 0.53 -8.12
C ARG A 76 17.88 0.21 -6.63
N LYS A 77 17.06 0.93 -5.87
CA LYS A 77 16.80 0.59 -4.46
C LYS A 77 15.62 -0.36 -4.39
N TYR A 78 15.87 -1.58 -3.93
CA TYR A 78 14.85 -2.58 -3.65
C TYR A 78 14.39 -2.48 -2.20
N TYR A 79 13.11 -2.74 -1.97
CA TYR A 79 12.48 -2.77 -0.65
C TYR A 79 11.85 -4.14 -0.42
N VAL A 80 11.82 -4.55 0.85
CA VAL A 80 11.17 -5.76 1.34
C VAL A 80 10.70 -5.55 2.77
N LEU A 81 9.65 -6.27 3.19
CA LEU A 81 9.21 -6.26 4.58
C LEU A 81 10.32 -6.76 5.51
N SER A 82 10.54 -6.03 6.61
CA SER A 82 11.28 -6.55 7.76
C SER A 82 10.46 -7.60 8.51
N GLN A 83 11.02 -8.21 9.56
CA GLN A 83 10.24 -9.12 10.41
C GLN A 83 9.10 -8.41 11.13
N GLU A 84 9.36 -7.20 11.63
CA GLU A 84 8.33 -6.34 12.23
C GLU A 84 7.28 -5.94 11.19
N GLY A 85 7.69 -5.57 9.98
CA GLY A 85 6.80 -5.26 8.87
C GLY A 85 5.84 -6.41 8.52
N LYS A 86 6.32 -7.66 8.56
CA LYS A 86 5.47 -8.86 8.35
C LYS A 86 4.43 -9.03 9.47
N GLN A 87 4.81 -8.79 10.72
CA GLN A 87 3.90 -8.87 11.87
C GLN A 87 2.82 -7.79 11.78
N ILE A 88 3.21 -6.55 11.50
CA ILE A 88 2.28 -5.43 11.30
C ILE A 88 1.35 -5.69 10.11
N LEU A 89 1.86 -6.18 8.98
CA LEU A 89 1.01 -6.53 7.83
C LEU A 89 -0.02 -7.61 8.19
N LYS A 90 0.36 -8.60 9.00
CA LYS A 90 -0.58 -9.63 9.46
C LYS A 90 -1.72 -9.01 10.27
N GLN A 91 -1.41 -8.16 11.24
CA GLN A 91 -2.42 -7.46 12.04
C GLN A 91 -3.30 -6.55 11.17
N LEU A 92 -2.71 -5.77 10.27
CA LEU A 92 -3.47 -4.92 9.34
C LEU A 92 -4.42 -5.73 8.43
N LYS A 93 -4.03 -6.95 8.02
CA LYS A 93 -4.91 -7.84 7.26
C LYS A 93 -6.07 -8.37 8.10
N GLU A 94 -5.87 -8.57 9.40
CA GLU A 94 -6.92 -8.97 10.34
C GLU A 94 -7.89 -7.80 10.58
N GLU A 95 -7.38 -6.63 10.94
CA GLU A 95 -8.16 -5.39 11.12
C GLU A 95 -8.96 -5.02 9.86
N TRP A 96 -8.37 -5.15 8.67
CA TRP A 96 -9.08 -4.90 7.42
C TRP A 96 -10.30 -5.80 7.23
N LYS A 97 -10.21 -7.08 7.64
CA LYS A 97 -11.35 -8.01 7.55
C LYS A 97 -12.47 -7.61 8.50
N GLU A 98 -12.14 -7.12 9.69
CA GLU A 98 -13.11 -6.59 10.66
C GLU A 98 -13.81 -5.36 10.08
N ILE A 99 -13.04 -4.36 9.60
CA ILE A 99 -13.58 -3.14 8.98
C ILE A 99 -14.50 -3.50 7.81
N VAL A 100 -14.10 -4.41 6.92
CA VAL A 100 -14.94 -4.83 5.79
C VAL A 100 -16.24 -5.48 6.28
N ARG A 101 -16.18 -6.32 7.32
CA ARG A 101 -17.38 -6.96 7.88
C ARG A 101 -18.32 -5.93 8.47
N GLU A 102 -17.80 -5.03 9.30
CA GLU A 102 -18.57 -3.96 9.94
C GLU A 102 -19.22 -3.06 8.89
N MET A 103 -18.45 -2.59 7.92
CA MET A 103 -18.96 -1.74 6.86
C MET A 103 -20.01 -2.46 6.02
N ASN A 104 -19.78 -3.73 5.65
CA ASN A 104 -20.78 -4.50 4.90
C ASN A 104 -22.08 -4.65 5.70
N SER A 105 -22.01 -4.88 7.02
CA SER A 105 -23.22 -4.94 7.85
C SER A 105 -24.02 -3.63 7.91
N LEU A 106 -23.36 -2.50 7.63
CA LEU A 106 -23.99 -1.17 7.64
C LEU A 106 -24.52 -0.75 6.28
N ILE A 107 -23.83 -1.10 5.18
CA ILE A 107 -24.09 -0.53 3.85
C ILE A 107 -24.61 -1.55 2.84
N VAL A 108 -24.47 -2.84 3.12
CA VAL A 108 -25.05 -3.91 2.30
C VAL A 108 -26.31 -4.35 3.03
N GLU A 109 -27.45 -3.85 2.56
CA GLU A 109 -28.76 -4.33 3.04
C GLU A 109 -28.85 -5.84 2.80
N ASP A 110 -29.04 -6.62 3.87
CA ASP A 110 -29.58 -7.97 3.77
C ASP A 110 -30.98 -7.83 3.16
N LYS A 111 -31.09 -8.03 1.84
CA LYS A 111 -32.38 -8.25 1.18
C LYS A 111 -32.83 -9.68 1.35
#